data_AF-A0A7V9R1R0-F1
#
_entry.id   AF-A0A7V9R1R0-F1
#
_cell.length_a   1.000
_cell.length_b   1.000
_cell.length_c   1.000
_cell.angle_alpha   90.00
_cell.angle_beta   90.00
_cell.angle_gamma   90.00
#
_symmetry.space_group_name_H-M   'P 1'
#
loop_
_entity.id
_entity.type
_entity.pdbx_description
1 polymer ?
#
loop_
_entity_poly.entity_id
_entity_poly.type
_entity_poly.pdbx_seq_one_letter_code
_entity_poly.pdbx_strand_id
1 'polypeptide(L)'
;MRDRLPTQLDELVAAWRAPEAWEGEAEAGGVTMPAHVMGKVAANELVVHGWDLVRATQQPFDSDPASLQASFEFTSMMSVPVKKPLTKACSARWWMSAPTPRCSSRSSGQSGRDPSWSPARR
;
A
#
# COMPACT_ATOMS: atom_id res chain seq x y z
N MET A 1 -1.13 -1.32 22.10
CA MET A 1 -1.38 -0.86 20.71
C MET A 1 -0.54 -1.64 19.70
N ARG A 2 0.80 -1.75 19.88
CA ARG A 2 1.68 -2.62 19.07
C ARG A 2 1.12 -4.06 18.95
N ASP A 3 0.70 -4.57 20.10
CA ASP A 3 0.12 -5.88 20.39
C ASP A 3 -1.14 -6.23 19.57
N ARG A 4 -1.84 -5.24 19.00
CA ARG A 4 -3.01 -5.48 18.15
C ARG A 4 -2.64 -5.80 16.70
N LEU A 5 -1.52 -5.28 16.20
CA LEU A 5 -1.16 -5.40 14.79
C LEU A 5 -0.87 -6.87 14.39
N PRO A 6 -0.15 -7.69 15.16
CA PRO A 6 0.00 -9.11 14.86
C PRO A 6 -1.35 -9.83 14.75
N THR A 7 -2.23 -9.68 15.75
CA THR A 7 -3.57 -10.30 15.75
C THR A 7 -4.40 -9.90 14.53
N GLN A 8 -4.38 -8.62 14.15
CA GLN A 8 -5.11 -8.15 12.97
C GLN A 8 -4.51 -8.63 11.64
N LEU A 9 -3.21 -8.96 11.60
CA LEU A 9 -2.57 -9.61 10.45
C LEU A 9 -2.88 -11.11 10.40
N ASP A 10 -2.91 -11.79 11.55
CA ASP A 10 -3.33 -13.19 11.66
C ASP A 10 -4.81 -13.35 11.24
N GLU A 11 -5.70 -12.45 11.67
CA GLU A 11 -7.10 -12.35 11.25
C GLU A 11 -7.24 -12.13 9.73
N LEU A 12 -6.44 -11.22 9.16
CA LEU A 12 -6.44 -10.95 7.71
C LEU A 12 -5.97 -12.16 6.90
N VAL A 13 -4.88 -12.82 7.33
CA VAL A 13 -4.37 -14.05 6.70
C VAL A 13 -5.35 -15.21 6.86
N ALA A 14 -6.08 -15.30 7.97
CA ALA A 14 -7.14 -16.29 8.16
C ALA A 14 -8.31 -16.06 7.19
N ALA A 15 -8.76 -14.81 7.03
CA ALA A 15 -9.83 -14.45 6.10
C ALA A 15 -9.46 -14.73 4.64
N TRP A 16 -8.25 -14.35 4.20
CA TRP A 16 -7.77 -14.52 2.83
C TRP A 16 -7.52 -15.97 2.38
N ARG A 17 -7.55 -16.94 3.31
CA ARG A 17 -7.51 -18.37 2.98
C ARG A 17 -8.84 -18.92 2.46
N ALA A 18 -9.96 -18.23 2.70
CA ALA A 18 -11.25 -18.57 2.13
C ALA A 18 -11.27 -18.12 0.65
N PRO A 19 -11.52 -19.02 -0.34
CA PRO A 19 -11.64 -18.63 -1.75
C PRO A 19 -12.69 -17.54 -1.97
N GLU A 20 -13.76 -17.57 -1.18
CA GLU A 20 -14.90 -16.66 -1.23
C GLU A 20 -14.51 -15.21 -0.83
N ALA A 21 -13.41 -15.03 -0.09
CA ALA A 21 -12.91 -13.70 0.31
C ALA A 21 -12.33 -12.89 -0.87
N TRP A 22 -12.21 -13.49 -2.05
CA TRP A 22 -11.74 -12.86 -3.29
C TRP A 22 -12.90 -12.53 -4.25
N GLU A 23 -14.12 -12.99 -3.94
CA GLU A 23 -15.34 -12.80 -4.74
C GLU A 23 -16.17 -11.59 -4.27
N GLY A 24 -17.12 -11.16 -5.10
CA GLY A 24 -18.01 -10.04 -4.78
C GLY A 24 -17.29 -8.72 -4.56
N GLU A 25 -17.77 -7.93 -3.60
CA GLU A 25 -17.24 -6.62 -3.22
C GLU A 25 -16.81 -6.58 -1.75
N ALA A 26 -15.79 -5.78 -1.45
CA ALA A 26 -15.31 -5.50 -0.11
C ALA A 26 -15.21 -3.98 0.11
N GLU A 27 -15.49 -3.51 1.31
CA GLU A 27 -15.32 -2.12 1.73
C GLU A 27 -14.13 -1.97 2.67
N ALA A 28 -13.27 -0.98 2.41
CA ALA A 28 -12.27 -0.52 3.36
C ALA A 28 -12.24 1.01 3.39
N GLY A 29 -12.27 1.60 4.58
CA GLY A 29 -12.13 3.05 4.77
C GLY A 29 -13.21 3.92 4.09
N GLY A 30 -14.42 3.39 3.86
CA GLY A 30 -15.49 4.08 3.12
C GLY A 30 -15.36 3.97 1.60
N VAL A 31 -14.58 3.02 1.09
CA VAL A 31 -14.39 2.75 -0.34
C VAL A 31 -14.72 1.29 -0.62
N THR A 32 -15.76 1.06 -1.43
CA THR A 32 -16.19 -0.27 -1.89
C THR A 32 -15.59 -0.58 -3.26
N MET A 33 -15.00 -1.77 -3.41
CA MET A 33 -14.43 -2.26 -4.67
C MET A 33 -14.59 -3.78 -4.77
N PRO A 34 -14.46 -4.41 -5.96
CA PRO A 34 -14.38 -5.86 -6.06
C PRO A 34 -13.30 -6.44 -5.14
N ALA A 35 -13.59 -7.53 -4.42
CA ALA A 35 -12.75 -7.98 -3.30
C ALA A 35 -11.31 -8.33 -3.75
N HIS A 36 -11.14 -8.95 -4.92
CA HIS A 36 -9.82 -9.20 -5.51
C HIS A 36 -9.00 -7.92 -5.85
N VAL A 37 -9.64 -6.76 -5.98
CA VAL A 37 -8.94 -5.47 -6.09
C VAL A 37 -8.61 -4.94 -4.70
N MET A 38 -9.53 -5.06 -3.74
CA MET A 38 -9.29 -4.64 -2.35
C MET A 38 -8.13 -5.41 -1.70
N GLY A 39 -7.94 -6.69 -2.02
CA GLY A 39 -6.75 -7.46 -1.61
C GLY A 39 -5.44 -6.87 -2.14
N LYS A 40 -5.43 -6.34 -3.38
CA LYS A 40 -4.25 -5.64 -3.94
C LYS A 40 -4.00 -4.29 -3.27
N VAL A 41 -5.06 -3.56 -2.90
CA VAL A 41 -4.95 -2.34 -2.07
C VAL A 41 -4.28 -2.70 -0.74
N ALA A 42 -4.84 -3.66 0.01
CA ALA A 42 -4.32 -4.05 1.31
C ALA A 42 -2.85 -4.54 1.25
N ALA A 43 -2.49 -5.36 0.25
CA ALA A 43 -1.11 -5.79 0.04
C ALA A 43 -0.16 -4.60 -0.24
N ASN A 44 -0.60 -3.63 -1.06
CA ASN A 44 0.16 -2.40 -1.29
C ASN A 44 0.38 -1.62 0.00
N GLU A 45 -0.66 -1.41 0.80
CA GLU A 45 -0.56 -0.64 2.05
C GLU A 45 0.37 -1.29 3.07
N LEU A 46 0.38 -2.62 3.18
CA LEU A 46 1.30 -3.34 4.06
C LEU A 46 2.77 -3.16 3.63
N VAL A 47 3.07 -3.27 2.33
CA VAL A 47 4.42 -3.04 1.79
C VAL A 47 4.85 -1.59 1.99
N VAL A 48 3.99 -0.64 1.63
CA VAL A 48 4.28 0.80 1.61
C VAL A 48 4.42 1.38 3.02
N HIS A 49 3.51 1.04 3.94
CA HIS A 49 3.60 1.51 5.33
C HIS A 49 4.56 0.68 6.19
N GLY A 50 4.84 -0.57 5.81
CA GLY A 50 5.98 -1.33 6.35
C GLY A 50 7.30 -0.61 6.03
N TRP A 51 7.49 -0.17 4.78
CA TRP A 51 8.64 0.63 4.37
C TRP A 51 8.73 1.96 5.13
N ASP A 52 7.62 2.72 5.23
CA ASP A 52 7.58 3.97 6.02
C ASP A 52 8.03 3.75 7.46
N LEU A 53 7.53 2.68 8.11
CA LEU A 53 7.83 2.37 9.51
C LEU A 53 9.30 2.02 9.72
N VAL A 54 9.90 1.18 8.88
CA VAL A 54 11.32 0.82 9.04
C VAL A 54 12.25 1.98 8.66
N ARG A 55 11.88 2.83 7.69
CA ARG A 55 12.59 4.10 7.41
C ARG A 55 12.55 5.07 8.59
N ALA A 56 11.38 5.23 9.21
CA ALA A 56 11.21 6.09 10.39
C ALA A 56 11.93 5.56 11.65
N THR A 57 12.19 4.25 11.72
CA THR A 57 12.85 3.59 12.86
C THR A 57 14.29 3.13 12.59
N GLN A 58 14.84 3.43 11.39
CA GLN A 58 16.18 3.04 10.94
C GLN A 58 16.44 1.51 10.97
N GLN A 59 15.39 0.72 10.77
CA GLN A 59 15.45 -0.74 10.65
C GLN A 59 15.66 -1.18 9.19
N PRO A 60 16.18 -2.39 8.94
CA PRO A 60 16.15 -2.97 7.60
C PRO A 60 14.71 -3.19 7.12
N PHE A 61 14.48 -3.08 5.81
CA PHE A 61 13.24 -3.54 5.18
C PHE A 61 13.49 -4.92 4.57
N ASP A 62 12.65 -5.88 4.93
CA ASP A 62 12.58 -7.18 4.27
C ASP A 62 11.12 -7.45 3.89
N SER A 63 10.90 -7.85 2.64
CA SER A 63 9.60 -8.05 2.01
C SER A 63 9.81 -8.93 0.80
N ASP A 64 8.96 -9.94 0.62
CA ASP A 64 9.14 -10.91 -0.45
C ASP A 64 8.96 -10.28 -1.84
N PRO A 65 9.61 -10.82 -2.89
CA PRO A 65 9.53 -10.25 -4.23
C PRO A 65 8.11 -10.20 -4.84
N ALA A 66 7.18 -11.07 -4.43
CA ALA A 66 5.82 -11.09 -4.98
C ALA A 66 4.97 -9.97 -4.36
N SER A 67 5.09 -9.72 -3.05
CA SER A 67 4.47 -8.56 -2.40
C SER A 67 4.99 -7.24 -2.98
N LEU A 68 6.31 -7.13 -3.19
CA LEU A 68 6.92 -5.97 -3.86
C LEU A 68 6.40 -5.76 -5.29
N GLN A 69 6.27 -6.85 -6.07
CA GLN A 69 5.74 -6.82 -7.43
C GLN A 69 4.25 -6.43 -7.45
N ALA A 70 3.43 -6.97 -6.53
CA ALA A 70 2.01 -6.65 -6.43
C ALA A 70 1.76 -5.17 -6.08
N SER A 71 2.53 -4.62 -5.13
CA SER A 71 2.52 -3.17 -4.80
C SER A 71 2.94 -2.33 -6.01
N PHE A 72 3.99 -2.74 -6.74
CA PHE A 72 4.44 -2.05 -7.95
C PHE A 72 3.35 -2.05 -9.04
N GLU A 73 2.75 -3.20 -9.35
CA GLU A 73 1.69 -3.33 -10.36
C GLU A 73 0.46 -2.51 -10.01
N PHE A 74 0.00 -2.56 -8.75
CA PHE A 74 -1.12 -1.75 -8.28
C PHE A 74 -0.82 -0.25 -8.41
N THR A 75 0.36 0.20 -7.97
CA THR A 75 0.74 1.61 -8.07
C THR A 75 0.87 2.04 -9.54
N SER A 76 1.44 1.21 -10.42
CA SER A 76 1.53 1.50 -11.86
C SER A 76 0.17 1.54 -12.55
N MET A 77 -0.77 0.65 -12.19
CA MET A 77 -2.15 0.67 -12.70
C MET A 77 -2.86 1.98 -12.30
N MET A 78 -2.73 2.41 -11.05
CA MET A 78 -3.34 3.64 -10.56
C MET A 78 -2.66 4.90 -11.12
N SER A 79 -1.37 4.83 -11.46
CA SER A 79 -0.57 5.95 -12.02
C SER A 79 -1.00 6.39 -13.43
N VAL A 80 -1.88 5.64 -14.10
CA VAL A 80 -2.44 6.02 -15.40
C VAL A 80 -3.47 7.17 -15.20
N PRO A 81 -3.43 8.27 -15.98
CA PRO A 81 -4.33 9.41 -15.77
C PRO A 81 -5.80 9.08 -16.07
N VAL A 82 -6.54 8.71 -15.02
CA VAL A 82 -7.98 8.41 -15.09
C VAL A 82 -8.80 9.68 -15.34
N LYS A 83 -9.64 9.68 -16.39
CA LYS A 83 -10.48 10.83 -16.80
C LYS A 83 -11.59 11.24 -15.83
N LYS A 84 -11.70 10.59 -14.66
CA LYS A 84 -12.63 10.92 -13.58
C LYS A 84 -11.85 10.89 -12.26
N PRO A 85 -11.96 11.91 -11.39
CA PRO A 85 -11.39 11.82 -10.06
C PRO A 85 -12.09 10.70 -9.28
N LEU A 86 -11.30 9.86 -8.61
CA LEU A 86 -11.81 8.98 -7.56
C LEU A 86 -12.36 9.86 -6.42
N THR A 87 -13.37 9.39 -5.70
CA THR A 87 -14.15 10.23 -4.76
C THR A 87 -13.29 10.77 -3.61
N LYS A 88 -13.77 11.83 -2.94
CA LYS A 88 -13.02 12.57 -1.89
C LYS A 88 -12.45 11.71 -0.75
N ALA A 89 -12.96 10.49 -0.53
CA ALA A 89 -12.40 9.53 0.42
C ALA A 89 -10.96 9.12 0.06
N CYS A 90 -10.68 8.91 -1.22
CA CYS A 90 -9.37 8.44 -1.69
C CYS A 90 -8.32 9.57 -1.72
N SER A 91 -8.74 10.81 -1.96
CA SER A 91 -7.84 11.93 -2.28
C SER A 91 -7.21 12.66 -1.08
N ALA A 92 -7.49 12.25 0.16
CA ALA A 92 -7.07 12.97 1.37
C ALA A 92 -6.27 12.13 2.40
N ARG A 93 -6.11 10.83 2.16
CA ARG A 93 -5.39 9.90 3.06
C ARG A 93 -4.68 8.73 2.37
N TRP A 94 -5.08 8.36 1.15
CA TRP A 94 -4.71 7.08 0.53
C TRP A 94 -3.90 7.18 -0.77
N TRP A 95 -3.54 8.38 -1.25
CA TRP A 95 -2.86 8.53 -2.55
C TRP A 95 -1.98 9.79 -2.64
N MET A 96 -0.73 9.54 -3.04
CA MET A 96 0.16 10.36 -3.88
C MET A 96 0.59 11.79 -3.46
N SER A 97 1.91 11.98 -3.55
CA SER A 97 2.49 13.02 -4.42
C SER A 97 2.95 12.37 -5.75
N ALA A 98 3.52 13.11 -6.70
CA ALA A 98 4.03 12.55 -7.96
C ALA A 98 5.58 12.59 -8.05
N PRO A 99 6.25 11.59 -8.67
CA PRO A 99 7.71 11.56 -8.78
C PRO A 99 8.31 12.47 -9.85
N THR A 100 9.48 13.01 -9.56
CA THR A 100 10.51 13.35 -10.57
C THR A 100 11.54 12.23 -10.68
N PRO A 101 12.21 12.05 -11.84
CA PRO A 101 12.84 10.77 -12.17
C PRO A 101 14.33 10.65 -11.81
N ARG A 102 14.71 9.53 -11.18
CA ARG A 102 16.00 8.82 -11.37
C ARG A 102 15.87 7.35 -10.97
N CYS A 103 16.66 6.47 -11.56
CA CYS A 103 16.53 5.02 -11.37
C CYS A 103 17.07 4.54 -10.01
N SER A 104 16.54 3.38 -9.57
CA SER A 104 16.65 2.70 -8.25
C SER A 104 15.47 2.90 -7.28
N SER A 105 14.74 4.01 -7.34
CA SER A 105 13.62 4.34 -6.43
C SER A 105 12.22 3.98 -6.96
N ARG A 106 12.10 3.01 -7.89
CA ARG A 106 10.99 2.98 -8.86
C ARG A 106 9.60 2.66 -8.27
N SER A 107 9.49 1.93 -7.17
CA SER A 107 8.20 1.71 -6.46
C SER A 107 7.86 2.92 -5.58
N SER A 108 8.69 3.23 -4.59
CA SER A 108 8.48 4.34 -3.64
C SER A 108 8.19 5.68 -4.33
N GLY A 109 8.91 5.97 -5.42
CA GLY A 109 8.71 7.19 -6.21
C GLY A 109 7.33 7.28 -6.84
N GLN A 110 6.76 6.18 -7.37
CA GLN A 110 5.39 6.20 -7.93
C GLN A 110 4.32 6.48 -6.86
N SER A 111 4.61 6.24 -5.58
CA SER A 111 3.73 6.68 -4.46
C SER A 111 3.92 8.15 -4.04
N GLY A 112 4.87 8.86 -4.65
CA GLY A 112 5.22 10.25 -4.32
C GLY A 112 6.17 10.44 -3.16
N ARG A 113 6.72 9.36 -2.59
CA ARG A 113 7.66 9.42 -1.47
C ARG A 113 9.06 9.76 -1.96
N ASP A 114 9.71 10.70 -1.29
CA ASP A 114 11.15 10.94 -1.45
C ASP A 114 11.93 9.71 -0.92
N PRO A 115 12.67 8.97 -1.77
CA PRO A 115 13.43 7.80 -1.34
C PRO A 115 14.61 8.15 -0.41
N SER A 116 15.05 9.41 -0.39
CA SER A 116 16.11 9.89 0.50
C SER A 116 15.59 10.31 1.88
N TRP A 117 14.27 10.42 2.08
CA TRP A 117 13.67 10.91 3.31
C TRP A 117 14.13 10.12 4.55
N SER A 118 14.43 10.85 5.60
CA SER A 118 14.67 10.34 6.95
C SER A 118 14.14 11.34 7.98
N PRO A 119 13.71 10.88 9.17
CA PRO A 119 13.25 11.78 10.21
C PRO A 119 14.39 12.67 10.71
N ALA A 120 14.10 13.94 10.98
CA ALA A 120 15.03 14.84 11.64
C ALA A 120 15.44 14.27 13.00
N ARG A 121 16.75 14.25 13.29
CA ARG A 121 17.26 13.84 14.60
C ARG A 121 16.75 14.81 15.68
N ARG A 122 16.35 14.26 16.82
CA ARG A 122 16.24 14.98 18.09
C ARG A 122 17.57 14.92 18.82
#